data_AF-A0A485AYP6-F1
#
_entry.id   AF-A0A485AYP6-F1
#
_cell.length_a   1.000
_cell.length_b   1.000
_cell.length_c   1.000
_cell.angle_alpha   90.00
_cell.angle_beta   90.00
_cell.angle_gamma   90.00
#
_symmetry.space_group_name_H-M   'P 1'
#
loop_
_entity.id
_entity.type
_entity.pdbx_description
1 polymer ?
#
loop_
_entity_poly.entity_id
_entity_poly.type
_entity_poly.pdbx_seq_one_letter_code
_entity_poly.pdbx_strand_id
1 'polypeptide(L)'
;MRKLLLLLCLPLVAQAAGEGAWQASAMGITLNHRGEAASSAPLVSSQPVQGATTRVAWNIQLNGPIPAGLSTRLCSLTRCIELDGLSGSTMGV
;
A
#
# COMPACT_ATOMS: atom_id res chain seq x y z
N MET A 1 -31.71 -32.20 -10.84
CA MET A 1 -31.74 -30.72 -10.79
C MET A 1 -30.70 -30.11 -9.84
N ARG A 2 -30.41 -30.69 -8.66
CA ARG A 2 -29.42 -30.16 -7.69
C ARG A 2 -27.98 -30.05 -8.23
N LYS A 3 -27.52 -31.01 -9.04
CA LYS A 3 -26.15 -31.02 -9.59
C LYS A 3 -25.89 -29.88 -10.59
N LEU A 4 -26.90 -29.47 -11.36
CA LEU A 4 -26.79 -28.38 -12.33
C LEU A 4 -26.62 -27.01 -11.62
N LEU A 5 -27.25 -26.86 -10.45
CA LEU A 5 -27.12 -25.67 -9.61
C LEU A 5 -25.70 -25.51 -9.06
N LEU A 6 -25.03 -26.61 -8.68
CA LEU A 6 -23.63 -26.59 -8.22
C LEU A 6 -22.66 -26.20 -9.34
N LEU A 7 -22.89 -26.66 -10.57
CA LEU A 7 -22.06 -26.28 -11.73
C LEU A 7 -22.18 -24.79 -12.10
N LEU A 8 -23.33 -24.18 -11.85
CA LEU A 8 -23.54 -22.75 -12.09
C LEU A 8 -22.81 -21.85 -11.07
N CYS A 9 -22.51 -22.37 -9.87
CA CYS A 9 -21.83 -21.62 -8.81
C CYS A 9 -20.30 -21.72 -8.84
N LEU A 10 -19.71 -22.68 -9.57
CA LEU A 10 -18.25 -22.82 -9.73
C LEU A 10 -17.52 -21.57 -10.26
N PRO A 11 -18.03 -20.81 -11.25
CA PRO A 11 -17.31 -19.63 -11.74
C PRO A 11 -17.25 -18.49 -10.73
N LEU A 12 -18.22 -18.38 -9.80
CA LEU A 12 -18.20 -17.34 -8.78
C LEU A 12 -17.09 -17.54 -7.74
N VAL A 13 -16.74 -18.79 -7.43
CA VAL A 13 -15.69 -19.08 -6.44
C VAL A 13 -14.28 -18.89 -7.01
N ALA A 14 -14.12 -18.99 -8.34
CA ALA A 14 -12.82 -18.83 -9.00
C ALA A 14 -12.33 -17.37 -9.01
N GLN A 15 -13.23 -16.38 -9.02
CA GLN A 15 -12.85 -14.96 -9.11
C GLN A 15 -12.23 -14.42 -7.81
N ALA A 16 -12.50 -15.07 -6.67
CA ALA A 16 -11.97 -14.64 -5.37
C ALA A 16 -10.58 -15.22 -5.05
N ALA A 17 -10.12 -16.22 -5.80
CA ALA A 17 -8.93 -17.00 -5.45
C ALA A 17 -7.59 -16.37 -5.88
N GLY A 18 -7.61 -15.25 -6.61
CA GLY A 18 -6.41 -14.56 -7.11
C GLY A 18 -6.15 -13.19 -6.50
N GLU A 19 -7.06 -12.68 -5.67
CA GLU A 19 -6.91 -11.38 -5.02
C GLU A 19 -6.33 -11.56 -3.61
N GLY A 20 -5.28 -10.82 -3.30
CA GLY A 20 -4.60 -10.84 -2.01
C GLY A 20 -4.22 -9.43 -1.57
N ALA A 21 -4.12 -9.24 -0.27
CA ALA A 21 -3.65 -8.00 0.32
C ALA A 21 -2.64 -8.32 1.41
N TRP A 22 -1.62 -7.47 1.51
CA TRP A 22 -0.67 -7.48 2.61
C TRP A 22 -0.56 -6.07 3.16
N GLN A 23 -0.13 -5.97 4.41
CA GLN A 23 0.12 -4.71 5.07
C GLN A 23 1.43 -4.80 5.86
N ALA A 24 2.11 -3.68 5.97
CA ALA A 24 3.27 -3.53 6.83
C ALA A 24 3.29 -2.10 7.38
N SER A 25 3.90 -1.95 8.56
CA SER A 25 4.11 -0.66 9.20
C SER A 25 5.52 -0.62 9.76
N ALA A 26 6.15 0.54 9.68
CA ALA A 26 7.46 0.79 10.26
C ALA A 26 7.44 2.11 11.02
N MET A 27 8.37 2.28 11.97
CA MET A 27 8.62 3.61 12.51
C MET A 27 9.03 4.55 11.37
N GLY A 28 8.49 5.77 11.44
CA GLY A 28 8.89 6.85 10.56
C GLY A 28 10.30 7.35 10.86
N ILE A 29 10.66 8.44 10.19
CA ILE A 29 11.92 9.15 10.37
C ILE A 29 11.70 10.46 11.11
N THR A 30 12.77 10.98 11.70
CA THR A 30 12.81 12.36 12.21
C THR A 30 13.61 13.21 11.25
N LEU A 31 12.99 14.29 10.76
CA LEU A 31 13.67 15.34 10.01
C LEU A 31 14.02 16.47 10.99
N ASN A 32 15.30 16.81 11.10
CA ASN A 32 15.78 17.82 12.03
C ASN A 32 15.92 19.19 11.36
N HIS A 33 16.20 19.21 10.05
CA HIS A 33 16.43 20.42 9.28
C HIS A 33 15.53 20.47 8.02
N ARG A 34 15.22 21.69 7.57
CA ARG A 34 14.52 21.88 6.29
C ARG A 34 15.46 21.53 5.13
N GLY A 35 14.89 20.99 4.06
CA GLY A 35 15.67 20.55 2.89
C GLY A 35 16.30 19.16 3.06
N GLU A 36 16.08 18.50 4.20
CA GLU A 36 16.45 17.10 4.38
C GLU A 36 15.46 16.18 3.66
N ALA A 37 16.02 15.21 2.94
CA ALA A 37 15.27 14.09 2.39
C ALA A 37 15.80 12.81 3.03
N ALA A 38 14.90 12.04 3.62
CA ALA A 38 15.24 10.75 4.22
C ALA A 38 14.13 9.74 3.92
N SER A 39 14.50 8.47 3.94
CA SER A 39 13.58 7.34 3.71
C SER A 39 13.42 6.54 4.99
N SER A 40 12.21 6.07 5.25
CA SER A 40 11.97 5.06 6.27
C SER A 40 12.58 3.71 5.88
N ALA A 41 12.56 2.76 6.82
CA ALA A 41 12.78 1.36 6.50
C ALA A 41 11.78 0.88 5.44
N PRO A 42 12.18 -0.05 4.55
CA PRO A 42 11.31 -0.57 3.51
C PRO A 42 10.14 -1.35 4.11
N LEU A 43 8.94 -1.12 3.57
CA LEU A 43 7.73 -1.87 3.92
C LEU A 43 7.63 -3.08 2.98
N VAL A 44 7.78 -4.28 3.53
CA VAL A 44 7.75 -5.54 2.78
C VAL A 44 6.76 -6.52 3.39
N SER A 45 6.15 -7.35 2.55
CA SER A 45 5.24 -8.40 3.01
C SER A 45 5.98 -9.44 3.85
N SER A 46 5.39 -9.84 4.98
CA SER A 46 5.88 -10.96 5.80
C SER A 46 5.59 -12.32 5.18
N GLN A 47 4.68 -12.38 4.20
CA GLN A 47 4.27 -13.59 3.50
C GLN A 47 4.73 -13.54 2.04
N PRO A 48 5.02 -14.69 1.42
CA PRO A 48 5.28 -14.75 -0.02
C PRO A 48 4.06 -14.22 -0.79
N VAL A 49 4.25 -13.12 -1.51
CA VAL A 49 3.24 -12.51 -2.39
C VAL A 49 3.68 -12.66 -3.84
N GLN A 50 2.72 -12.93 -4.71
CA GLN A 50 2.94 -13.10 -6.14
C GLN A 50 1.93 -12.25 -6.90
N GLY A 51 2.32 -11.74 -8.07
CA GLY A 51 1.49 -10.86 -8.89
C GLY A 51 1.90 -9.39 -8.82
N ALA A 52 1.03 -8.52 -9.32
CA ALA A 52 1.27 -7.08 -9.42
C ALA A 52 0.40 -6.30 -8.43
N THR A 53 0.95 -5.23 -7.87
CA THR A 53 0.24 -4.33 -6.96
C THR A 53 -0.82 -3.53 -7.72
N THR A 54 -2.10 -3.69 -7.34
CA THR A 54 -3.22 -2.98 -7.97
C THR A 54 -3.54 -1.67 -7.28
N ARG A 55 -3.59 -1.68 -5.95
CA ARG A 55 -3.89 -0.52 -5.10
C ARG A 55 -3.01 -0.53 -3.86
N VAL A 56 -2.55 0.65 -3.47
CA VAL A 56 -1.84 0.85 -2.20
C VAL A 56 -2.58 1.89 -1.38
N ALA A 57 -3.07 1.46 -0.22
CA ALA A 57 -3.57 2.35 0.81
C ALA A 57 -2.43 2.66 1.79
N TRP A 58 -2.33 3.92 2.21
CA TRP A 58 -1.23 4.39 3.05
C TRP A 58 -1.74 5.32 4.13
N ASN A 59 -1.05 5.31 5.27
CA ASN A 59 -1.31 6.16 6.43
C ASN A 59 0.02 6.50 7.10
N ILE A 60 0.25 7.79 7.33
CA ILE A 60 1.44 8.38 7.93
C ILE A 60 0.98 9.13 9.17
N GLN A 61 1.57 8.79 10.32
CA GLN A 61 1.28 9.46 11.58
C GLN A 61 2.49 10.31 11.98
N LEU A 62 2.24 11.57 12.32
CA LEU A 62 3.27 12.49 12.79
C LEU A 62 3.17 12.65 14.30
N ASN A 63 4.32 12.65 14.96
CA ASN A 63 4.44 13.00 16.36
C ASN A 63 4.59 14.53 16.48
N GLY A 64 3.51 15.28 16.28
CA GLY A 64 3.50 16.74 16.33
C GLY A 64 2.69 17.40 15.20
N PRO A 65 2.76 18.73 15.07
CA PRO A 65 2.08 19.45 14.00
C PRO A 65 2.72 19.14 12.63
N ILE A 66 1.92 19.22 11.57
CA ILE A 66 2.41 19.05 10.19
C ILE A 66 3.30 20.26 9.83
N PRO A 67 4.59 20.06 9.50
CA PRO A 67 5.44 21.16 9.10
C PRO A 67 5.02 21.71 7.73
N ALA A 68 5.01 23.04 7.59
CA ALA A 68 4.70 23.69 6.32
C ALA A 68 5.72 23.31 5.23
N GLY A 69 5.23 22.88 4.07
CA GLY A 69 6.05 22.43 2.95
C GLY A 69 6.57 21.00 3.07
N LEU A 70 6.01 20.17 3.96
CA LEU A 70 6.32 18.74 4.01
C LEU A 70 5.92 18.07 2.69
N SER A 71 6.89 17.48 1.99
CA SER A 71 6.65 16.61 0.84
C SER A 71 6.91 15.17 1.27
N THR A 72 5.90 14.31 1.13
CA THR A 72 6.03 12.88 1.39
C THR A 72 5.84 12.11 0.09
N ARG A 73 6.62 11.05 -0.09
CA ARG A 73 6.63 10.24 -1.31
C ARG A 73 6.58 8.77 -0.95
N LEU A 74 5.81 8.01 -1.72
CA LEU A 74 5.80 6.56 -1.65
C LEU A 74 6.54 6.01 -2.86
N CYS A 75 7.59 5.24 -2.62
CA CYS A 75 8.44 4.70 -3.67
C CYS A 75 8.38 3.16 -3.69
N SER A 76 8.20 2.62 -4.89
CA SER A 76 8.54 1.25 -5.23
C SER A 76 9.97 1.18 -5.79
N LEU A 77 10.40 0.00 -6.25
CA LEU A 77 11.69 -0.16 -6.89
C LEU A 77 11.85 0.63 -8.21
N THR A 78 10.74 0.98 -8.87
CA THR A 78 10.79 1.59 -10.22
C THR A 78 10.01 2.90 -10.33
N ARG A 79 9.16 3.25 -9.35
CA ARG A 79 8.36 4.47 -9.40
C ARG A 79 8.27 5.09 -8.02
N CYS A 80 8.09 6.41 -8.01
CA CYS A 80 7.72 7.15 -6.83
C CYS A 80 6.50 8.00 -7.16
N ILE A 81 5.59 8.09 -6.20
CA ILE A 81 4.45 9.01 -6.25
C ILE A 81 4.54 10.00 -5.10
N GLU A 82 4.09 11.22 -5.35
CA GLU A 82 3.92 12.20 -4.30
C GLU A 82 2.59 11.97 -3.59
N LEU A 83 2.57 12.22 -2.28
CA LEU A 83 1.40 12.01 -1.43
C LEU A 83 0.89 13.37 -0.98
N ASP A 84 -0.36 13.68 -1.36
CA ASP A 84 -0.99 14.99 -1.09
C ASP A 84 -1.54 15.12 0.35
N GLY A 85 -1.21 14.18 1.23
CA GLY A 85 -1.74 14.15 2.60
C GLY A 85 -1.01 13.15 3.49
N LEU A 86 -1.61 12.85 4.64
CA LEU A 86 -1.11 11.85 5.59
C LEU A 86 -1.85 10.51 5.50
N SER A 87 -2.92 10.42 4.72
CA SER A 87 -3.58 9.15 4.44
C SER A 87 -4.28 9.20 3.09
N GLY A 88 -4.34 8.06 2.41
CA GLY A 88 -5.06 7.95 1.15
C GLY A 88 -4.89 6.60 0.50
N SER A 89 -5.26 6.53 -0.78
CA SER A 89 -5.04 5.36 -1.61
C SER A 89 -4.66 5.78 -3.02
N THR A 90 -3.73 5.05 -3.62
CA THR A 90 -3.31 5.22 -5.01
C THR A 90 -3.41 3.90 -5.76
N MET A 91 -3.50 3.98 -7.08
CA MET A 91 -3.38 2.81 -7.95
C MET A 91 -1.89 2.56 -8.22
N GLY A 92 -1.44 1.31 -8.05
CA GLY A 92 -0.10 0.78 -8.33
C GLY A 92 1.11 1.74 -8.31
N VAL A 93 2.04 1.54 -7.36
CA VAL A 93 3.37 2.16 -7.34
C VAL A 93 4.44 1.22 -7.89
#